data_AF-B7P0Z6-F1
#
_entry.id   AF-B7P0Z6-F1
#
_cell.length_a   1.000
_cell.length_b   1.000
_cell.length_c   1.000
_cell.angle_alpha   90.00
_cell.angle_beta   90.00
_cell.angle_gamma   90.00
#
_symmetry.space_group_name_H-M   'P 1'
#
loop_
_entity.id
_entity.type
_entity.pdbx_description
1 polymer ?
#
loop_
_entity_poly.entity_id
_entity_poly.type
_entity_poly.pdbx_seq_one_letter_code
_entity_poly.pdbx_strand_id
1 'polypeptide(L)' 'MRFVTVFIVTLLVLESFYSVMSEPEPGPAYQVKAGRSKCQKKSCTRDDECKEGSCTYCKNGLWGDNMCH' A
#
# COMPACT_ATOMS: atom_id res chain seq x y z
N MET A 1 -43.13 -11.29 20.09
CA MET A 1 -42.62 -11.91 18.84
C MET A 1 -42.13 -10.87 17.83
N ARG A 2 -42.97 -9.95 17.33
CA ARG A 2 -42.59 -8.93 16.32
C ARG A 2 -41.47 -7.95 16.75
N PHE A 3 -41.44 -7.57 18.03
CA PHE A 3 -40.40 -6.69 18.55
C PHE A 3 -39.01 -7.33 18.50
N VAL A 4 -38.95 -8.62 18.85
CA VAL A 4 -37.70 -9.40 18.88
C VAL A 4 -37.13 -9.55 17.47
N THR A 5 -37.98 -9.82 16.47
CA THR A 5 -37.55 -9.93 15.08
C THR A 5 -37.05 -8.60 14.52
N VAL A 6 -37.71 -7.49 14.84
CA VAL A 6 -37.25 -6.15 14.43
C VAL A 6 -35.89 -5.85 15.06
N PHE A 7 -35.72 -6.16 16.35
CA PHE A 7 -34.48 -5.93 17.08
C PHE A 7 -33.30 -6.73 16.50
N ILE A 8 -33.52 -8.00 16.18
CA ILE A 8 -32.50 -8.87 15.57
C ILE A 8 -32.10 -8.36 14.19
N VAL A 9 -33.08 -7.97 13.36
CA VAL A 9 -32.79 -7.42 12.01
C VAL A 9 -32.00 -6.12 12.11
N THR A 10 -32.34 -5.22 13.03
CA THR A 10 -31.58 -3.97 13.21
C THR A 10 -30.14 -4.20 13.66
N LEU A 11 -29.89 -5.20 14.52
CA LEU A 11 -28.53 -5.54 14.96
C LEU A 11 -27.69 -6.14 13.83
N LEU A 12 -28.28 -7.04 13.03
CA LEU A 12 -27.61 -7.63 11.86
C LEU A 12 -27.22 -6.57 10.83
N VAL A 13 -28.12 -5.63 10.57
CA VAL A 13 -27.84 -4.51 9.67
C VAL A 13 -26.70 -3.66 10.22
N LEU A 14 -26.71 -3.36 11.52
CA LEU A 14 -25.66 -2.54 12.15
C LEU A 14 -24.27 -3.21 12.08
N GLU A 15 -24.17 -4.52 12.34
CA GLU A 15 -22.89 -5.25 12.22
C GLU A 15 -22.38 -5.33 10.78
N SER A 16 -23.29 -5.47 9.79
CA SER A 16 -22.90 -5.48 8.39
C SER A 16 -22.27 -4.16 7.95
N PHE A 17 -22.85 -3.03 8.39
CA PHE A 17 -22.28 -1.70 8.13
C PHE A 17 -20.96 -1.49 8.86
N TYR A 18 -20.85 -1.96 10.11
CA TYR A 18 -19.62 -1.85 10.89
C TYR A 18 -18.48 -2.65 10.23
N SER A 19 -18.77 -3.86 9.75
CA SER A 19 -17.79 -4.72 9.07
C SER A 19 -17.30 -4.12 7.74
N VAL A 20 -18.18 -3.44 7.01
CA VAL A 20 -17.82 -2.75 5.75
C VAL A 20 -17.04 -1.45 6.03
N MET A 21 -17.41 -0.69 7.06
CA MET A 21 -16.70 0.56 7.41
C MET A 21 -15.40 0.34 8.20
N SER A 22 -15.20 -0.83 8.82
CA SER A 22 -13.95 -1.20 9.50
C SER A 22 -12.84 -1.65 8.54
N GLU A 23 -12.90 -1.25 7.26
CA GLU A 23 -11.67 -1.22 6.46
C GLU A 23 -10.65 -0.34 7.23
N PRO A 24 -9.54 -0.93 7.69
CA PRO A 24 -8.54 -0.16 8.41
C PRO A 24 -8.07 0.94 7.47
N GLU A 25 -7.99 2.18 7.97
CA GLU A 25 -7.30 3.26 7.25
C GLU A 25 -6.00 2.69 6.69
N PRO A 26 -5.68 2.93 5.40
CA PRO A 26 -4.45 2.41 4.82
C PRO A 26 -3.30 2.84 5.72
N GLY A 27 -2.66 1.85 6.35
CA GLY A 27 -1.60 2.08 7.33
C GLY A 27 -0.57 3.05 6.76
N PRO A 28 0.02 3.92 7.59
CA PRO A 28 0.88 4.97 7.08
C PRO A 28 2.03 4.36 6.27
N ALA A 29 2.38 5.00 5.15
CA ALA A 29 3.24 4.45 4.08
C ALA A 29 4.64 3.97 4.53
N TYR A 30 5.04 4.21 5.78
CA TYR A 30 6.25 3.65 6.38
C TYR A 30 6.11 2.21 6.92
N GLN A 31 4.88 1.66 7.00
CA GLN A 31 4.60 0.31 7.51
C GLN A 31 4.72 -0.81 6.47
N VAL A 32 5.00 -0.50 5.20
CA VAL A 32 5.45 -1.53 4.26
C VAL A 32 6.84 -2.00 4.69
N LYS A 33 6.90 -3.20 5.31
CA LYS A 33 8.15 -3.89 5.72
C LYS A 33 9.19 -4.03 4.60
N ALA A 34 8.81 -3.80 3.34
CA ALA A 34 9.72 -3.71 2.21
C ALA A 34 10.31 -2.30 2.10
N GLY A 35 11.21 -1.93 3.01
CA GLY A 35 12.05 -0.76 2.80
C GLY A 35 12.85 -0.93 1.50
N ARG A 36 12.92 0.11 0.65
CA ARG A 36 13.75 0.10 -0.57
C ARG A 36 15.17 -0.37 -0.25
N SER A 37 15.69 -1.28 -1.07
CA SER A 37 17.07 -1.78 -0.93
C SER A 37 18.08 -0.63 -1.03
N LYS A 38 19.31 -0.82 -0.53
CA LYS A 38 20.35 0.24 -0.57
C LYS A 38 20.55 0.79 -1.98
N CYS A 39 20.44 -0.07 -2.98
CA CYS A 39 20.57 0.32 -4.36
C CYS A 39 19.36 1.13 -4.87
N GLN A 40 18.13 0.80 -4.44
CA GLN A 40 16.91 1.55 -4.82
C GLN A 40 16.79 2.97 -4.21
N LYS A 41 17.75 3.37 -3.38
CA LYS A 41 17.89 4.72 -2.80
C LYS A 41 18.93 5.57 -3.53
N LYS A 42 19.62 5.00 -4.51
CA LYS A 42 20.64 5.69 -5.30
C LYS A 42 19.95 6.46 -6.41
N SER A 43 20.21 7.77 -6.47
CA SER A 43 19.78 8.61 -7.58
C SER A 43 20.59 8.27 -8.83
N CYS A 44 19.94 8.24 -9.98
CA CYS A 44 20.57 7.90 -11.24
C CYS A 44 20.04 8.74 -12.39
N THR A 45 20.86 8.83 -13.44
CA THR A 45 20.52 9.47 -14.71
C THR A 45 20.61 8.51 -15.89
N ARG A 46 21.40 7.44 -15.76
CA ARG A 46 21.62 6.41 -16.78
C ARG A 46 21.61 5.03 -16.13
N ASP A 47 21.22 4.02 -16.91
CA ASP A 47 21.13 2.63 -16.43
C ASP A 47 22.47 2.08 -15.92
N ASP A 48 23.59 2.53 -16.50
CA ASP A 48 24.93 2.10 -16.11
C ASP A 48 25.28 2.43 -14.66
N GLU A 49 24.66 3.46 -14.08
CA GLU A 49 24.90 3.91 -12.69
C GLU A 49 24.25 2.97 -11.66
N CYS A 50 23.35 2.09 -12.12
CA CYS A 50 22.54 1.19 -11.32
C CYS A 50 23.01 -0.26 -11.34
N LYS A 51 24.15 -0.58 -11.99
CA LYS A 51 24.73 -1.94 -12.07
C LYS A 51 25.37 -2.40 -10.76
N GLU A 52 24.62 -2.35 -9.67
CA GLU A 52 25.10 -2.68 -8.32
C GLU A 52 24.11 -3.63 -7.62
N GLY A 53 24.51 -4.89 -7.52
CA GLY A 53 23.71 -5.93 -6.86
C GLY A 53 22.43 -6.29 -7.63
N SER A 54 21.27 -6.02 -7.04
CA SER A 54 19.96 -6.39 -7.59
C SER A 54 19.36 -5.35 -8.53
N CYS A 55 19.84 -4.10 -8.51
CA CYS A 55 19.35 -3.12 -9.48
C CYS A 55 20.10 -3.27 -10.80
N THR A 56 19.43 -2.93 -11.88
CA THR A 56 19.98 -3.04 -13.23
C THR A 56 19.66 -1.84 -14.10
N TYR A 57 18.65 -1.04 -13.74
CA TYR A 57 18.19 0.06 -14.56
C TYR A 57 17.86 1.29 -13.74
N CYS A 58 17.84 2.43 -14.42
CA CYS A 58 17.51 3.72 -13.87
C CYS A 58 16.11 4.13 -14.32
N LYS A 59 15.26 4.50 -13.38
CA LYS A 59 13.93 5.03 -13.71
C LYS A 59 14.02 6.54 -14.01
N ASN A 60 14.64 6.89 -15.13
CA ASN A 60 14.90 8.28 -15.59
C ASN A 60 13.89 8.84 -16.62
N GLY A 61 12.78 8.14 -16.87
CA GLY A 61 11.76 8.60 -17.80
C GLY A 61 11.00 9.84 -17.31
N LEU A 62 10.13 10.40 -18.17
CA LEU A 62 9.31 11.59 -17.85
C LEU A 62 8.43 11.42 -16.59
N TRP A 63 8.12 10.17 -16.25
CA TRP A 63 7.34 9.74 -15.07
C TRP A 63 8.19 8.91 -14.09
N GLY A 64 9.52 8.98 -14.23
CA GLY A 64 10.49 8.28 -13.41
C GLY A 64 10.82 9.02 -12.12
N ASP A 65 11.31 8.29 -11.11
CA ASP A 65 11.72 8.86 -9.82
C ASP A 65 13.23 9.17 -9.78
N ASN A 66 13.95 9.00 -10.90
CA ASN A 66 15.40 9.14 -11.01
C ASN A 66 16.16 8.30 -9.97
N MET A 67 15.62 7.13 -9.65
CA MET A 67 16.21 6.17 -8.72
C MET A 67 16.54 4.87 -9.45
N CYS A 68 17.54 4.15 -8.94
CA CYS A 68 17.87 2.82 -9.43
C CYS A 68 16.80 1.80 -9.05
N HIS A 69 16.56 0.83 -9.92
CA HIS A 69 15.66 -0.31 -9.68
C HIS A 69 16.27 -1.62 -10.15
#